data_AF-Q0FPA6-F1
#
_entry.id   AF-Q0FPA6-F1
#
_cell.length_a   1.000
_cell.length_b   1.000
_cell.length_c   1.000
_cell.angle_alpha   90.00
_cell.angle_beta   90.00
_cell.angle_gamma   90.00
#
_symmetry.space_group_name_H-M   'P 1'
#
loop_
_entity.id
_entity.type
_entity.pdbx_description
1 polymer ?
#
loop_
_entity_poly.entity_id
_entity_poly.type
_entity_poly.pdbx_seq_one_letter_code
_entity_poly.pdbx_strand_id
1 'polypeptide(L)' 'MAWPRYGQWEIDHVIPLSAASTVEDLAKLCHYTNLQPLWKRDNQMKGGA' A
#
# COMPACT_ATOMS: atom_id res chain seq x y z
N MET A 1 10.19 25.86 -7.42
CA MET A 1 10.71 24.72 -6.62
C MET A 1 10.21 23.43 -7.26
N ALA A 2 11.08 22.64 -7.88
CA ALA A 2 10.72 21.30 -8.32
C ALA A 2 10.91 20.36 -7.13
N TRP A 3 9.93 19.53 -6.82
CA TRP A 3 10.07 18.46 -5.83
C TRP A 3 10.30 17.16 -6.61
N PRO A 4 11.55 16.85 -7.00
CA PRO A 4 11.82 15.78 -7.95
C PRO A 4 11.28 14.42 -7.50
N ARG A 5 11.08 14.21 -6.19
CA ARG A 5 10.58 12.96 -5.59
C ARG A 5 9.10 13.00 -5.18
N TYR A 6 8.41 14.12 -5.38
CA TYR A 6 6.97 14.23 -5.08
C TYR A 6 6.17 13.35 -6.03
N GLY A 7 5.29 12.52 -5.48
CA GLY A 7 4.45 11.62 -6.27
C GLY A 7 5.18 10.41 -6.87
N GLN A 8 6.46 10.19 -6.55
CA GLN A 8 7.19 8.98 -6.96
C GLN A 8 6.91 7.78 -6.04
N TRP A 9 6.51 8.03 -4.80
CA TRP A 9 6.11 7.01 -3.84
C TRP A 9 4.61 7.07 -3.57
N GLU A 10 4.09 5.98 -3.06
CA GLU A 10 2.71 5.82 -2.63
C GLU A 10 2.65 4.99 -1.34
N ILE A 11 1.50 5.01 -0.70
CA ILE A 11 1.24 4.21 0.48
C ILE A 11 0.73 2.85 -0.02
N ASP A 12 1.51 1.81 0.25
CA ASP A 12 1.21 0.43 -0.08
C ASP A 12 0.75 -0.32 1.17
N HIS A 13 -0.11 -1.32 0.98
CA HIS A 13 -0.47 -2.26 2.04
C HIS A 13 0.47 -3.46 1.96
N VAL A 14 1.21 -3.74 3.04
CA VAL A 14 2.14 -4.89 3.12
C VAL A 14 1.38 -6.17 2.76
N ILE A 15 0.27 -6.42 3.44
CA ILE A 15 -0.72 -7.45 3.10
C ILE A 15 -1.86 -6.79 2.30
N PRO A 16 -2.17 -7.26 1.08
CA PRO A 16 -3.19 -6.64 0.25
C PRO A 16 -4.59 -6.79 0.87
N LEU A 17 -5.46 -5.82 0.58
CA LEU A 17 -6.85 -5.86 1.04
C LEU A 17 -7.63 -7.05 0.46
N SER A 18 -7.20 -7.59 -0.69
CA SER A 18 -7.76 -8.80 -1.31
C SER A 18 -7.57 -10.07 -0.47
N ALA A 19 -6.68 -10.06 0.52
CA ALA A 19 -6.53 -11.16 1.47
C ALA A 19 -7.66 -11.20 2.53
N ALA A 20 -8.46 -10.14 2.65
CA ALA A 20 -9.57 -10.11 3.60
C ALA A 20 -10.71 -11.05 3.16
N SER A 21 -11.21 -11.86 4.09
CA SER A 21 -12.43 -12.67 3.88
C SER A 21 -13.64 -12.14 4.67
N THR A 22 -13.42 -11.25 5.63
CA THR A 22 -14.44 -10.67 6.50
C THR A 22 -14.23 -9.15 6.67
N VAL A 23 -15.26 -8.45 7.12
CA VAL A 23 -15.18 -7.00 7.37
C VAL A 23 -14.23 -6.69 8.53
N GLU A 24 -14.19 -7.56 9.53
CA GLU A 24 -13.28 -7.47 10.67
C GLU A 24 -11.81 -7.63 10.24
N ASP A 25 -11.53 -8.53 9.31
CA ASP A 25 -10.18 -8.70 8.77
C ASP A 25 -9.78 -7.53 7.87
N LEU A 26 -10.71 -6.99 7.08
CA LEU A 26 -10.48 -5.77 6.31
C LEU A 26 -10.13 -4.60 7.23
N ALA A 27 -10.85 -4.44 8.35
CA ALA A 27 -10.57 -3.40 9.34
C ALA A 27 -9.17 -3.53 9.96
N LYS A 28 -8.71 -4.76 10.22
CA LYS A 28 -7.33 -5.02 10.68
C LYS A 28 -6.29 -4.70 9.60
N LEU A 29 -6.58 -5.00 8.34
CA LEU A 29 -5.67 -4.71 7.22
C LEU A 29 -5.54 -3.21 6.93
N CYS A 30 -6.55 -2.41 7.27
CA CYS A 30 -6.48 -0.94 7.22
C CYS A 30 -5.70 -0.33 8.40
N HIS A 31 -5.16 -1.12 9.32
CA HIS A 31 -4.36 -0.63 10.44
C HIS A 31 -3.01 -0.08 9.95
N TYR A 32 -2.55 1.03 10.53
CA TYR A 32 -1.34 1.73 10.07
C TYR A 32 -0.06 0.86 10.09
N THR A 33 -0.04 -0.20 10.90
CA THR A 33 1.07 -1.16 10.93
C THR A 33 1.17 -2.03 9.68
N ASN A 34 0.11 -2.10 8.87
CA ASN A 34 0.09 -2.76 7.57
C ASN A 34 0.40 -1.80 6.41
N LEU A 35 0.65 -0.52 6.68
CA LEU A 35 0.96 0.48 5.66
C LEU A 35 2.48 0.70 5.56
N GLN A 36 2.99 0.79 4.34
CA GLN A 36 4.39 1.11 4.08
C GLN A 36 4.53 2.11 2.92
N PRO A 37 5.50 3.04 2.97
CA PRO A 37 5.86 3.83 1.80
C PRO A 37 6.60 2.95 0.79
N LEU A 38 6.13 2.95 -0.45
CA LEU A 38 6.75 2.19 -1.53
C LEU A 38 6.86 3.06 -2.78
N TRP A 39 7.92 2.91 -3.57
CA TRP A 39 7.99 3.58 -4.86
C TRP A 39 6.90 3.03 -5.78
N LYS A 40 6.23 3.91 -6.54
CA LYS A 40 5.14 3.51 -7.45
C LYS A 40 5.54 2.38 -8.39
N ARG A 41 6.78 2.42 -8.89
CA ARG A 41 7.35 1.37 -9.73
C ARG A 41 7.41 0.03 -9.02
N ASP A 42 7.85 0.02 -7.77
CA ASP A 42 8.00 -1.20 -6.97
C ASP A 42 6.61 -1.74 -6.58
N ASN A 43 5.65 -0.88 -6.27
CA ASN A 43 4.27 -1.29 -6.00
C ASN A 43 3.58 -1.90 -7.24
N GLN A 44 3.78 -1.30 -8.42
CA GLN A 44 3.31 -1.85 -9.68
C GLN A 44 3.92 -3.23 -9.98
N MET A 45 5.20 -3.42 -9.66
CA MET A 45 5.88 -4.73 -9.82
C MET A 45 5.41 -5.75 -8.78
N LYS A 46 5.03 -5.33 -7.58
CA LYS A 46 4.51 -6.19 -6.51
C LYS A 46 3.18 -6.84 -6.90
N GLY A 47 2.38 -6.22 -7.77
CA GLY A 47 1.16 -6.82 -8.32
C GLY A 47 0.07 -7.03 -7.27
N GLY A 48 -0.17 -6.03 -6.42
CA GLY A 48 -1.22 -6.07 -5.40
C GLY A 48 -2.61 -5.88 -6.00
N ALA A 49 -3.17 -6.96 -6.57
CA ALA A 49 -4.60 -7.08 -6.88
C ALA A 49 -5.33 -7.82 -5.75
#